data_AF-A0A7K7Q2Q9-F1
#
_entry.id   AF-A0A7K7Q2Q9-F1
#
_cell.length_a   1.000
_cell.length_b   1.000
_cell.length_c   1.000
_cell.angle_alpha   90.00
_cell.angle_beta   90.00
_cell.angle_gamma   90.00
#
_symmetry.space_group_name_H-M   'P 1'
#
loop_
_entity.id
_entity.type
_entity.pdbx_description
1 polymer ?
#
loop_
_entity_poly.entity_id
_entity_poly.type
_entity_poly.pdbx_seq_one_letter_code
_entity_poly.pdbx_strand_id
1 'polypeptide(L)'
;MNGYLNESNFLMVEEGFTTRDLLENLLGELCPESDQQAFFVADLGDIVKKHLRFLKALPRVKPYFPVKCNGSEGVIRLLAELGAGFACANKAEITRVQGIGVPADRIFYSSPCKQVAHIRYAATHGVRLMAFDNEVELSKVARSHPRARMLLGITADSIPPAHPSMTFGTTLKSCRHLLETAKELAVEVVGISFHLGGRGLEPQAVAQAMAAAQLVFDMGTELGHHMHLLDIGGGFPGTEDTRASLEEIAAGINSALDLYFPEGSGVDIVARPGRYYVTSAFTLAVSVTALEEIPMEQPGSDGGCDTSTCHL
;
A
#
# COMPACT_ATOMS: atom_id res chain seq x y z
N MET A 1 14.15 13.41 -17.46
CA MET A 1 12.90 12.76 -17.93
C MET A 1 12.87 12.54 -19.46
N ASN A 2 13.71 13.24 -20.26
CA ASN A 2 13.75 13.05 -21.72
C ASN A 2 14.32 11.69 -22.11
N GLY A 3 13.46 10.79 -22.61
CA GLY A 3 13.89 9.55 -23.26
C GLY A 3 12.98 8.34 -23.08
N TYR A 4 12.07 8.33 -22.10
CA TYR A 4 11.41 7.08 -21.66
C TYR A 4 9.90 7.18 -21.39
N LEU A 5 9.30 8.36 -21.56
CA LEU A 5 7.87 8.62 -21.41
C LEU A 5 7.38 9.27 -22.70
N ASN A 6 6.21 8.88 -23.19
CA ASN A 6 5.60 9.55 -24.34
C ASN A 6 5.34 11.02 -23.94
N GLU A 7 6.05 11.97 -24.55
CA GLU A 7 6.05 13.39 -24.16
C GLU A 7 4.65 14.03 -24.21
N SER A 8 3.68 13.40 -24.89
CA SER A 8 2.30 13.83 -24.98
C SER A 8 1.50 13.81 -23.67
N ASN A 9 1.98 13.11 -22.63
CA ASN A 9 1.21 12.89 -21.39
C ASN A 9 1.80 13.57 -20.15
N PHE A 10 2.85 14.37 -20.31
CA PHE A 10 3.52 15.07 -19.20
C PHE A 10 3.68 16.54 -19.53
N LEU A 11 3.15 17.39 -18.66
CA LEU A 11 3.37 18.82 -18.73
C LEU A 11 4.37 19.21 -17.64
N MET A 12 5.52 19.75 -18.06
CA MET A 12 6.41 20.46 -17.14
C MET A 12 5.79 21.82 -16.84
N VAL A 13 5.58 22.11 -15.56
CA VAL A 13 5.01 23.39 -15.12
C VAL A 13 6.12 24.31 -14.62
N GLU A 14 5.98 25.61 -14.86
CA GLU A 14 6.94 26.62 -14.41
C GLU A 14 6.94 26.75 -12.87
N GLU A 15 8.01 27.31 -12.33
CA GLU A 15 8.13 27.55 -10.90
C GLU A 15 7.04 28.53 -10.43
N GLY A 16 6.28 28.15 -9.39
CA GLY A 16 5.13 28.90 -8.88
C GLY A 16 3.77 28.49 -9.48
N PHE A 17 3.76 27.66 -10.52
CA PHE A 17 2.54 27.11 -11.10
C PHE A 17 2.05 25.90 -10.30
N THR A 18 0.80 25.91 -9.84
CA THR A 18 0.23 24.84 -9.02
C THR A 18 -0.57 23.84 -9.85
N THR A 19 -0.82 22.65 -9.28
CA THR A 19 -1.74 21.65 -9.84
C THR A 19 -3.14 22.23 -10.06
N ARG A 20 -3.55 23.19 -9.23
CA ARG A 20 -4.82 23.90 -9.37
C ARG A 20 -4.82 24.83 -10.58
N ASP A 21 -3.77 25.60 -10.78
CA ASP A 21 -3.65 26.50 -11.94
C ASP A 21 -3.65 25.70 -13.25
N LEU A 22 -2.97 24.54 -13.24
CA LEU A 22 -3.02 23.60 -14.36
C LEU A 22 -4.44 23.05 -14.60
N LEU A 23 -5.14 22.68 -13.54
CA LEU A 23 -6.52 22.19 -13.64
C LEU A 23 -7.44 23.27 -14.20
N GLU A 24 -7.34 24.51 -13.72
CA GLU A 24 -8.14 25.64 -14.19
C GLU A 24 -7.88 25.95 -15.68
N ASN A 25 -6.61 25.88 -16.12
CA ASN A 25 -6.26 26.02 -17.54
C ASN A 25 -6.83 24.88 -18.40
N LEU A 26 -6.63 23.62 -17.99
CA LEU A 26 -7.16 22.46 -18.71
C LEU A 26 -8.68 22.50 -18.81
N LEU A 27 -9.36 22.91 -17.73
CA LEU A 27 -10.80 23.10 -17.74
C LEU A 27 -11.22 24.21 -18.72
N GLY A 28 -10.47 25.32 -18.77
CA GLY A 28 -10.72 26.40 -19.74
C GLY A 28 -10.56 25.96 -21.20
N GLU A 29 -9.55 25.12 -21.50
CA GLU A 29 -9.29 24.58 -22.84
C GLU A 29 -10.30 23.50 -23.26
N LEU A 30 -10.75 22.66 -22.32
CA LEU A 30 -11.70 21.56 -22.58
C LEU A 30 -13.17 22.01 -22.54
N CYS A 31 -13.46 23.18 -21.95
CA CYS A 31 -14.82 23.73 -21.87
C CYS A 31 -15.56 23.97 -23.20
N PRO A 32 -14.93 24.31 -24.34
CA PRO A 32 -15.63 24.52 -25.61
C PRO A 32 -16.07 23.20 -26.29
N GLU A 33 -15.54 22.05 -25.88
CA GLU A 33 -15.84 20.76 -26.52
C GLU A 33 -17.07 20.07 -25.89
N SER A 34 -17.96 19.55 -26.73
CA SER A 34 -19.24 18.95 -26.33
C SER A 34 -19.10 17.56 -25.67
N ASP A 35 -17.88 17.07 -25.44
CA ASP A 35 -17.59 15.73 -24.91
C ASP A 35 -16.73 15.83 -23.63
N GLN A 36 -17.26 16.51 -22.61
CA GLN A 36 -16.57 16.69 -21.33
C GLN A 36 -16.53 15.37 -20.54
N GLN A 37 -15.46 14.61 -20.76
CA GLN A 37 -15.18 13.38 -20.02
C GLN A 37 -14.46 13.69 -18.70
N ALA A 38 -14.71 12.88 -17.68
CA ALA A 38 -13.98 12.96 -16.43
C ALA A 38 -12.49 12.64 -16.65
N PHE A 39 -11.61 13.37 -15.98
CA PHE A 39 -10.16 13.20 -16.13
C PHE A 39 -9.42 13.39 -14.81
N PHE A 40 -8.22 12.82 -14.73
CA PHE A 40 -7.31 13.00 -13.61
C PHE A 40 -6.17 13.94 -13.98
N VAL A 41 -5.77 14.80 -13.04
CA VAL A 41 -4.46 15.46 -13.04
C VAL A 41 -3.60 14.81 -11.97
N ALA A 42 -2.38 14.40 -12.36
CA ALA A 42 -1.43 13.73 -11.47
C ALA A 42 -0.19 14.61 -11.25
N ASP A 43 -0.01 15.13 -10.03
CA ASP A 43 1.18 15.84 -9.60
C ASP A 43 2.28 14.84 -9.21
N LEU A 44 3.16 14.53 -10.16
CA LEU A 44 4.34 13.71 -9.90
C LEU A 44 5.34 14.37 -8.94
N GLY A 45 5.35 15.70 -8.85
CA GLY A 45 6.19 16.45 -7.91
C GLY A 45 5.79 16.18 -6.45
N ASP A 46 4.51 15.98 -6.17
CA ASP A 46 4.03 15.53 -4.85
C ASP A 46 4.61 14.17 -4.46
N ILE A 47 4.67 13.22 -5.41
CA ILE A 47 5.26 11.89 -5.17
C ILE A 47 6.76 12.00 -4.83
N VAL A 48 7.50 12.87 -5.53
CA VAL A 48 8.91 13.15 -5.24
C VAL A 48 9.07 13.76 -3.83
N LYS A 49 8.27 14.78 -3.49
CA LYS A 49 8.28 15.41 -2.16
C LYS A 49 8.05 14.38 -1.06
N LYS A 50 7.08 13.49 -1.25
CA LYS A 50 6.82 12.40 -0.32
C LYS A 50 7.93 11.38 -0.23
N HIS A 51 8.58 11.05 -1.35
CA HIS A 51 9.73 10.14 -1.31
C HIS A 51 10.85 10.68 -0.42
N LEU A 52 11.22 11.95 -0.62
CA LEU A 52 12.25 12.62 0.18
C LEU A 52 11.83 12.72 1.66
N ARG A 53 10.57 13.08 1.93
CA ARG A 53 10.05 13.17 3.30
C ARG A 53 10.05 11.80 3.99
N PHE A 54 9.68 10.72 3.30
CA PHE A 54 9.72 9.36 3.83
C PHE A 54 11.13 8.94 4.23
N LEU A 55 12.11 9.15 3.34
CA LEU A 55 13.51 8.81 3.63
C LEU A 55 14.08 9.62 4.79
N LYS A 56 13.68 10.90 4.91
CA LYS A 56 14.09 11.74 6.04
C LYS A 56 13.47 11.27 7.37
N ALA A 57 12.20 10.90 7.35
CA ALA A 57 11.47 10.48 8.56
C ALA A 57 11.87 9.07 9.02
N LEU A 58 12.14 8.16 8.08
CA LEU A 58 12.46 6.75 8.32
C LEU A 58 13.78 6.36 7.60
N PRO A 59 14.93 6.88 8.07
CA PRO A 59 16.21 6.75 7.36
C PRO A 59 16.70 5.30 7.22
N ARG A 60 16.25 4.41 8.10
CA ARG A 60 16.61 2.99 8.12
C ARG A 60 15.69 2.11 7.29
N VAL A 61 14.62 2.66 6.72
CA VAL A 61 13.51 1.90 6.12
C VAL A 61 13.45 2.11 4.61
N LYS A 62 13.60 1.03 3.84
CA LYS A 62 13.50 1.07 2.38
C LYS A 62 12.02 0.95 1.93
N PRO A 63 11.50 1.87 1.10
CA PRO A 63 10.12 1.80 0.65
C PRO A 63 9.94 0.79 -0.49
N TYR A 64 8.94 -0.08 -0.38
CA TYR A 64 8.42 -0.97 -1.42
C TYR A 64 6.99 -0.57 -1.78
N PHE A 65 6.80 0.09 -2.92
CA PHE A 65 5.49 0.58 -3.32
C PHE A 65 4.51 -0.57 -3.65
N PRO A 66 3.35 -0.66 -2.98
CA PRO A 66 2.32 -1.64 -3.32
C PRO A 66 1.62 -1.25 -4.62
N VAL A 67 1.89 -2.01 -5.70
CA VAL A 67 1.38 -1.70 -7.05
C VAL A 67 -0.15 -1.69 -7.10
N LYS A 68 -0.80 -2.53 -6.29
CA LYS A 68 -2.26 -2.53 -6.11
C LYS A 68 -2.86 -1.17 -5.71
N CYS A 69 -2.07 -0.26 -5.13
CA CYS A 69 -2.54 1.04 -4.69
C CYS A 69 -2.77 1.99 -5.86
N ASN A 70 -1.84 2.02 -6.83
CA ASN A 70 -1.99 2.73 -8.08
C ASN A 70 -1.06 2.08 -9.11
N GLY A 71 -1.64 1.41 -10.10
CA GLY A 71 -0.91 0.66 -11.11
C GLY A 71 -0.47 1.50 -12.32
N SER A 72 -0.57 2.83 -12.28
CA SER A 72 -0.23 3.72 -13.39
C SER A 72 1.25 3.67 -13.71
N GLU A 73 1.59 3.54 -14.99
CA GLU A 73 2.97 3.38 -15.43
C GLU A 73 3.87 4.56 -15.03
N GLY A 74 3.35 5.80 -15.11
CA GLY A 74 4.07 7.01 -14.70
C GLY A 74 4.49 6.99 -13.22
N VAL A 75 3.62 6.51 -12.33
CA VAL A 75 3.91 6.37 -10.88
C VAL A 75 4.98 5.32 -10.66
N ILE A 76 4.83 4.13 -11.28
CA ILE A 76 5.77 3.02 -11.11
C ILE A 76 7.15 3.42 -11.65
N ARG A 77 7.22 4.05 -12.83
CA ARG A 77 8.49 4.54 -13.40
C ARG A 77 9.15 5.58 -12.51
N LEU A 78 8.40 6.59 -12.05
CA LEU A 78 8.96 7.62 -11.17
C LEU A 78 9.54 7.01 -9.89
N LEU A 79 8.80 6.14 -9.22
CA LEU A 79 9.27 5.46 -8.01
C LEU A 79 10.45 4.52 -8.29
N ALA A 80 10.52 3.94 -9.49
CA ALA A 80 11.64 3.11 -9.91
C ALA A 80 12.93 3.95 -10.07
N GLU A 81 12.84 5.12 -10.69
CA GLU A 81 13.94 6.10 -10.82
C GLU A 81 14.40 6.64 -9.46
N LEU A 82 13.46 6.83 -8.53
CA LEU A 82 13.76 7.22 -7.15
C LEU A 82 14.34 6.07 -6.30
N GLY A 83 14.48 4.86 -6.86
CA GLY A 83 15.13 3.73 -6.18
C GLY A 83 14.21 2.89 -5.27
N ALA A 84 12.89 3.10 -5.26
CA ALA A 84 11.96 2.32 -4.43
C ALA A 84 11.82 0.85 -4.91
N GLY A 85 11.57 -0.08 -4.00
CA GLY A 85 11.13 -1.43 -4.36
C GLY A 85 9.65 -1.47 -4.76
N PHE A 86 9.15 -2.63 -5.16
CA PHE A 86 7.74 -2.84 -5.52
C PHE A 86 7.17 -4.08 -4.87
N ALA A 87 6.07 -3.91 -4.13
CA ALA A 87 5.29 -5.00 -3.59
C ALA A 87 4.16 -5.36 -4.57
N CYS A 88 4.29 -6.53 -5.20
CA CYS A 88 3.32 -7.05 -6.17
C CYS A 88 2.46 -8.14 -5.55
N ALA A 89 1.15 -8.12 -5.81
CA ALA A 89 0.18 -9.07 -5.29
C ALA A 89 -0.20 -10.18 -6.29
N ASN A 90 0.15 -10.02 -7.57
CA ASN A 90 -0.20 -10.98 -8.62
C ASN A 90 0.78 -10.93 -9.80
N LYS A 91 0.63 -11.89 -10.72
CA LYS A 91 1.44 -12.02 -11.94
C LYS A 91 1.41 -10.75 -12.81
N ALA A 92 0.25 -10.12 -12.97
CA ALA A 92 0.10 -8.95 -13.83
C ALA A 92 0.91 -7.75 -13.31
N GLU A 93 0.91 -7.54 -11.99
CA GLU A 93 1.74 -6.52 -11.34
C GLU A 93 3.23 -6.78 -11.50
N ILE A 94 3.70 -8.02 -11.31
CA ILE A 94 5.10 -8.40 -11.55
C ILE A 94 5.48 -8.11 -13.01
N THR A 95 4.62 -8.53 -13.95
CA THR A 95 4.84 -8.32 -15.39
C THR A 95 4.94 -6.83 -15.72
N ARG A 96 4.07 -6.01 -15.15
CA ARG A 96 4.08 -4.55 -15.35
C ARG A 96 5.37 -3.91 -14.82
N VAL A 97 5.76 -4.25 -13.58
CA VAL A 97 6.97 -3.71 -12.95
C VAL A 97 8.24 -4.13 -13.70
N GLN A 98 8.34 -5.38 -14.13
CA GLN A 98 9.48 -5.84 -14.93
C GLN A 98 9.47 -5.25 -16.35
N GLY A 99 8.29 -5.04 -16.93
CA GLY A 99 8.13 -4.45 -18.27
C GLY A 99 8.69 -3.03 -18.40
N ILE A 100 8.77 -2.29 -17.28
CA ILE A 100 9.42 -0.97 -17.23
C ILE A 100 10.91 -1.03 -16.86
N GLY A 101 11.50 -2.22 -16.74
CA GLY A 101 12.93 -2.43 -16.51
C GLY A 101 13.36 -2.56 -15.04
N VAL A 102 12.43 -2.68 -14.09
CA VAL A 102 12.79 -2.87 -12.67
C VAL A 102 13.36 -4.28 -12.47
N PRO A 103 14.55 -4.42 -11.84
CA PRO A 103 15.16 -5.72 -11.61
C PRO A 103 14.39 -6.54 -10.57
N ALA A 104 14.45 -7.86 -10.69
CA ALA A 104 13.65 -8.78 -9.89
C ALA A 104 13.98 -8.79 -8.40
N ASP A 105 15.18 -8.34 -8.01
CA ASP A 105 15.63 -8.19 -6.62
C ASP A 105 14.96 -7.02 -5.89
N ARG A 106 14.40 -6.06 -6.62
CA ARG A 106 13.55 -4.96 -6.10
C ARG A 106 12.06 -5.32 -6.06
N ILE A 107 11.69 -6.57 -6.39
CA ILE A 107 10.30 -7.02 -6.41
C ILE A 107 10.04 -7.97 -5.23
N PHE A 108 9.04 -7.60 -4.42
CA PHE A 108 8.50 -8.43 -3.35
C PHE A 108 7.12 -8.97 -3.77
N TYR A 109 6.99 -10.28 -3.95
CA TYR A 109 5.68 -10.90 -4.17
C TYR A 109 4.93 -11.04 -2.83
N SER A 110 4.22 -9.98 -2.44
CA SER A 110 3.70 -9.80 -1.09
C SER A 110 2.38 -10.52 -0.79
N SER A 111 1.79 -11.23 -1.75
CA SER A 111 0.58 -12.03 -1.48
C SER A 111 0.96 -13.29 -0.69
N PRO A 112 0.35 -13.58 0.47
CA PRO A 112 0.64 -14.79 1.22
C PRO A 112 0.07 -16.06 0.56
N CYS A 113 -0.97 -15.94 -0.26
CA CYS A 113 -1.65 -17.05 -0.92
C CYS A 113 -1.60 -16.90 -2.44
N LYS A 114 -0.79 -17.73 -3.13
CA LYS A 114 -0.49 -17.55 -4.56
C LYS A 114 -0.86 -18.77 -5.38
N GLN A 115 -1.39 -18.61 -6.59
CA GLN A 115 -1.59 -19.78 -7.47
C GLN A 115 -0.23 -20.42 -7.83
N VAL A 116 -0.17 -21.75 -7.90
CA VAL A 116 1.07 -22.49 -8.23
C VAL A 116 1.67 -22.01 -9.56
N ALA A 117 0.84 -21.76 -10.57
CA ALA A 117 1.27 -21.22 -11.85
C ALA A 117 1.95 -19.84 -11.71
N HIS A 118 1.50 -19.00 -10.77
CA HIS A 118 2.09 -17.69 -10.51
C HIS A 118 3.38 -17.78 -9.69
N ILE A 119 3.50 -18.78 -8.80
CA ILE A 119 4.77 -19.08 -8.11
C ILE A 119 5.84 -19.49 -9.13
N ARG A 120 5.50 -20.38 -10.07
CA ARG A 120 6.40 -20.78 -11.17
C ARG A 120 6.78 -19.59 -12.04
N TYR A 121 5.83 -18.72 -12.37
CA TYR A 121 6.12 -17.50 -13.12
C TYR A 121 7.13 -16.62 -12.39
N ALA A 122 6.95 -16.37 -11.09
CA ALA A 122 7.90 -15.61 -10.28
C ALA A 122 9.30 -16.25 -10.29
N ALA A 123 9.36 -17.58 -10.18
CA ALA A 123 10.61 -18.33 -10.27
C ALA A 123 11.34 -18.15 -11.62
N THR A 124 10.62 -18.27 -12.74
CA THR A 124 11.22 -18.12 -14.08
C THR A 124 11.64 -16.68 -14.39
N HIS A 125 11.07 -15.70 -13.70
CA HIS A 125 11.39 -14.28 -13.87
C HIS A 125 12.32 -13.74 -12.76
N GLY A 126 12.90 -14.63 -11.94
CA GLY A 126 13.91 -14.29 -10.95
C GLY A 126 13.39 -13.57 -9.69
N VAL A 127 12.07 -13.44 -9.52
CA VAL A 127 11.47 -12.83 -8.31
C VAL A 127 11.55 -13.84 -7.18
N ARG A 128 12.44 -13.59 -6.21
CA ARG A 128 12.73 -14.54 -5.11
C ARG A 128 12.03 -14.22 -3.80
N LEU A 129 11.83 -12.94 -3.48
CA LEU A 129 11.26 -12.53 -2.20
C LEU A 129 9.72 -12.70 -2.23
N MET A 130 9.18 -13.53 -1.35
CA MET A 130 7.76 -13.90 -1.35
C MET A 130 7.19 -13.99 0.07
N ALA A 131 5.93 -13.62 0.26
CA ALA A 131 5.25 -13.75 1.54
C ALA A 131 4.61 -15.14 1.73
N PHE A 132 4.42 -15.58 2.98
CA PHE A 132 3.55 -16.70 3.34
C PHE A 132 3.06 -16.55 4.80
N ASP A 133 1.97 -17.21 5.14
CA ASP A 133 1.43 -17.28 6.51
C ASP A 133 0.83 -18.65 6.86
N ASN A 134 1.02 -19.65 5.98
CA ASN A 134 0.40 -20.97 6.09
C ASN A 134 1.29 -22.08 5.47
N GLU A 135 1.05 -23.31 5.92
CA GLU A 135 1.83 -24.50 5.56
C GLU A 135 1.63 -24.93 4.10
N VAL A 136 0.41 -24.77 3.57
CA VAL A 136 0.08 -25.10 2.18
C VAL A 136 0.93 -24.27 1.22
N GLU A 137 1.20 -23.01 1.56
CA GLU A 137 2.06 -22.14 0.78
C GLU A 137 3.52 -22.62 0.77
N LEU A 138 4.06 -23.04 1.92
CA LEU A 138 5.40 -23.64 2.01
C LEU A 138 5.51 -24.85 1.08
N SER A 139 4.54 -25.76 1.16
CA SER A 139 4.47 -26.95 0.30
C SER A 139 4.46 -26.60 -1.20
N LYS A 140 3.76 -25.53 -1.59
CA LYS A 140 3.72 -25.07 -2.99
C LYS A 140 5.05 -24.47 -3.43
N VAL A 141 5.68 -23.67 -2.57
CA VAL A 141 6.98 -23.03 -2.81
C VAL A 141 8.08 -24.09 -2.94
N ALA A 142 8.17 -25.04 -2.01
CA ALA A 142 9.17 -26.12 -2.04
C ALA A 142 9.20 -26.85 -3.40
N ARG A 143 8.02 -27.09 -4.00
CA ARG A 143 7.90 -27.77 -5.30
C ARG A 143 8.11 -26.87 -6.52
N SER A 144 7.83 -25.58 -6.40
CA SER A 144 7.63 -24.70 -7.58
C SER A 144 8.63 -23.55 -7.67
N HIS A 145 9.26 -23.19 -6.55
CA HIS A 145 10.27 -22.16 -6.45
C HIS A 145 11.20 -22.43 -5.25
N PRO A 146 12.04 -23.48 -5.31
CA PRO A 146 12.90 -23.88 -4.19
C PRO A 146 14.01 -22.87 -3.85
N ARG A 147 14.18 -21.80 -4.66
CA ARG A 147 15.12 -20.70 -4.39
C ARG A 147 14.40 -19.43 -3.89
N ALA A 148 13.12 -19.54 -3.53
CA ALA A 148 12.39 -18.44 -2.93
C ALA A 148 12.93 -18.14 -1.54
N ARG A 149 12.97 -16.84 -1.21
CA ARG A 149 13.25 -16.31 0.11
C ARG A 149 11.93 -15.87 0.70
N MET A 150 11.53 -16.50 1.80
CA MET A 150 10.20 -16.35 2.36
C MET A 150 10.18 -15.37 3.53
N LEU A 151 9.20 -14.46 3.52
CA LEU A 151 8.84 -13.63 4.67
C LEU A 151 7.57 -14.18 5.31
N LEU A 152 7.67 -14.56 6.58
CA LEU A 152 6.52 -15.03 7.36
C LEU A 152 5.66 -13.86 7.80
N GLY A 153 4.40 -13.84 7.38
CA GLY A 153 3.40 -12.87 7.77
C GLY A 153 2.82 -13.16 9.16
N ILE A 154 2.91 -12.20 10.09
CA ILE A 154 2.32 -12.32 11.43
C ILE A 154 1.20 -11.30 11.65
N THR A 155 0.20 -11.66 12.47
CA THR A 155 -0.83 -10.74 12.94
C THR A 155 -0.38 -10.06 14.23
N ALA A 156 -0.42 -8.73 14.27
CA ALA A 156 -0.12 -7.96 15.49
C ALA A 156 -1.27 -7.95 16.50
N ASP A 157 -2.47 -8.37 16.09
CA ASP A 157 -3.66 -8.34 16.94
C ASP A 157 -3.93 -9.69 17.60
N SER A 158 -4.10 -9.66 18.92
CA SER A 158 -4.74 -10.72 19.70
C SER A 158 -6.28 -10.65 19.62
N ILE A 159 -6.82 -9.60 18.99
CA ILE A 159 -8.25 -9.26 18.99
C ILE A 159 -8.79 -9.40 17.55
N PRO A 160 -9.81 -10.24 17.30
CA PRO A 160 -10.43 -10.37 15.99
C PRO A 160 -10.98 -9.01 15.52
N PRO A 161 -10.86 -8.64 14.23
CA PRO A 161 -11.47 -7.41 13.74
C PRO A 161 -12.99 -7.43 13.92
N ALA A 162 -13.57 -6.25 14.18
CA ALA A 162 -15.02 -6.07 14.35
C ALA A 162 -15.86 -6.45 13.12
N HIS A 163 -15.21 -6.60 11.96
CA HIS A 163 -15.81 -7.11 10.73
C HIS A 163 -15.00 -8.31 10.21
N PRO A 164 -15.65 -9.41 9.79
CA PRO A 164 -15.00 -10.57 9.20
C PRO A 164 -14.48 -10.24 7.79
N SER A 165 -13.45 -9.41 7.73
CA SER A 165 -12.61 -9.27 6.55
C SER A 165 -11.56 -10.39 6.57
N MET A 166 -11.11 -10.85 5.39
CA MET A 166 -10.01 -11.81 5.31
C MET A 166 -8.76 -11.22 5.98
N THR A 167 -8.46 -11.66 7.20
CA THR A 167 -7.23 -11.33 7.90
C THR A 167 -6.11 -12.23 7.39
N PHE A 168 -5.02 -11.62 6.95
CA PHE A 168 -3.79 -12.31 6.61
C PHE A 168 -2.80 -12.24 7.78
N GLY A 169 -1.93 -13.23 7.87
CA GLY A 169 -0.97 -13.38 8.94
C GLY A 169 -1.30 -14.53 9.89
N THR A 170 -0.25 -15.05 10.52
CA THR A 170 -0.35 -16.15 11.48
C THR A 170 -0.18 -15.65 12.92
N THR A 171 -0.69 -16.41 13.88
CA THR A 171 -0.51 -16.10 15.30
C THR A 171 0.91 -16.49 15.76
N LEU A 172 1.40 -15.86 16.84
CA LEU A 172 2.69 -16.24 17.44
C LEU A 172 2.79 -17.73 17.80
N LYS A 173 1.68 -18.34 18.24
CA LYS A 173 1.62 -19.77 18.57
C LYS A 173 1.89 -20.66 17.35
N SER A 174 1.42 -20.24 16.18
CA SER A 174 1.56 -20.96 14.92
C SER A 174 2.89 -20.69 14.22
N CYS A 175 3.60 -19.61 14.57
CA CYS A 175 4.88 -19.25 13.95
C CYS A 175 5.93 -20.35 14.08
N ARG A 176 6.10 -20.92 15.29
CA ARG A 176 7.08 -22.00 15.53
C ARG A 176 6.85 -23.20 14.62
N HIS A 177 5.61 -23.69 14.55
CA HIS A 177 5.23 -24.81 13.66
C HIS A 177 5.59 -24.51 12.21
N LEU A 178 5.23 -23.32 11.70
CA LEU A 178 5.53 -22.95 10.32
C LEU A 178 7.04 -22.83 10.04
N LEU A 179 7.83 -22.37 11.00
CA LEU A 179 9.28 -22.30 10.88
C LEU A 179 9.93 -23.69 10.91
N GLU A 180 9.42 -24.61 11.72
CA GLU A 180 9.82 -26.03 11.74
C GLU A 180 9.50 -26.69 10.39
N THR A 181 8.27 -26.55 9.90
CA THR A 181 7.88 -27.09 8.58
C THR A 181 8.70 -26.48 7.45
N ALA A 182 9.04 -25.19 7.52
CA ALA A 182 9.91 -24.58 6.52
C ALA A 182 11.32 -25.22 6.50
N LYS A 183 11.88 -25.57 7.66
CA LYS A 183 13.14 -26.33 7.73
C LYS A 183 13.01 -27.72 7.14
N GLU A 184 11.95 -28.46 7.50
CA GLU A 184 11.70 -29.80 6.99
C GLU A 184 11.57 -29.82 5.46
N LEU A 185 10.93 -28.79 4.89
CA LEU A 185 10.75 -28.63 3.44
C LEU A 185 11.93 -27.97 2.74
N ALA A 186 13.02 -27.65 3.45
CA ALA A 186 14.19 -26.92 2.95
C ALA A 186 13.83 -25.58 2.26
N VAL A 187 12.82 -24.88 2.77
CA VAL A 187 12.41 -23.55 2.33
C VAL A 187 13.11 -22.49 3.17
N GLU A 188 13.79 -21.54 2.51
CA GLU A 188 14.50 -20.47 3.18
C GLU A 188 13.53 -19.40 3.72
N VAL A 189 13.49 -19.21 5.04
CA VAL A 189 12.79 -18.11 5.68
C VAL A 189 13.81 -17.03 6.07
N VAL A 190 13.65 -15.83 5.51
CA VAL A 190 14.61 -14.73 5.66
C VAL A 190 14.14 -13.62 6.60
N GLY A 191 12.93 -13.74 7.13
CA GLY A 191 12.44 -12.84 8.16
C GLY A 191 10.93 -12.71 8.16
N ILE A 192 10.44 -11.59 8.67
CA ILE A 192 9.06 -11.40 9.10
C ILE A 192 8.42 -10.20 8.39
N SER A 193 7.14 -10.33 8.10
CA SER A 193 6.28 -9.24 7.65
C SER A 193 5.12 -9.10 8.62
N PHE A 194 4.73 -7.89 8.98
CA PHE A 194 3.49 -7.67 9.72
C PHE A 194 2.60 -6.62 9.06
N HIS A 195 1.31 -6.73 9.37
CA HIS A 195 0.28 -5.82 8.91
C HIS A 195 -0.53 -5.35 10.10
N LEU A 196 -0.54 -4.05 10.35
CA LEU A 196 -1.27 -3.43 11.47
C LEU A 196 -2.78 -3.28 11.22
N GLY A 197 -3.27 -3.79 10.09
CA GLY A 197 -4.70 -3.88 9.79
C GLY A 197 -5.45 -2.53 9.89
N GLY A 198 -6.70 -2.59 10.36
CA GLY A 198 -7.58 -1.43 10.52
C GLY A 198 -7.24 -0.51 11.69
N ARG A 199 -6.25 -0.86 12.53
CA ARG A 199 -5.83 -0.04 13.68
C ARG A 199 -4.95 1.14 13.28
N GLY A 200 -4.59 1.24 12.01
CA GLY A 200 -3.69 2.29 11.52
C GLY A 200 -2.28 2.13 12.10
N LEU A 201 -1.46 3.16 11.94
CA LEU A 201 -0.10 3.21 12.49
C LEU A 201 -0.09 3.87 13.88
N GLU A 202 -0.95 3.41 14.78
CA GLU A 202 -0.92 3.84 16.18
C GLU A 202 0.41 3.40 16.83
N PRO A 203 1.16 4.28 17.52
CA PRO A 203 2.49 3.97 18.06
C PRO A 203 2.54 2.69 18.91
N GLN A 204 1.51 2.47 19.74
CA GLN A 204 1.43 1.28 20.59
C GLN A 204 1.26 -0.01 19.77
N ALA A 205 0.48 0.02 18.68
CA ALA A 205 0.27 -1.14 17.83
C ALA A 205 1.54 -1.48 17.04
N VAL A 206 2.27 -0.46 16.57
CA VAL A 206 3.58 -0.62 15.93
C VAL A 206 4.57 -1.29 16.89
N ALA A 207 4.70 -0.78 18.12
CA ALA A 207 5.62 -1.33 19.11
C ALA A 207 5.29 -2.79 19.46
N GLN A 208 4.01 -3.11 19.62
CA GLN A 208 3.55 -4.50 19.86
C GLN A 208 3.90 -5.43 18.69
N ALA A 209 3.70 -4.97 17.45
CA ALA A 209 4.04 -5.75 16.27
C ALA A 209 5.55 -5.98 16.13
N MET A 210 6.37 -4.97 16.45
CA MET A 210 7.83 -5.11 16.44
C MET A 210 8.32 -6.06 17.53
N ALA A 211 7.77 -5.97 18.74
CA ALA A 211 8.07 -6.91 19.82
C ALA A 211 7.71 -8.34 19.42
N ALA A 212 6.52 -8.54 18.84
CA ALA A 212 6.09 -9.83 18.32
C ALA A 212 7.02 -10.35 17.22
N ALA A 213 7.43 -9.48 16.29
CA ALA A 213 8.37 -9.84 15.24
C ALA A 213 9.73 -10.27 15.82
N GLN A 214 10.26 -9.54 16.80
CA GLN A 214 11.53 -9.87 17.46
C GLN A 214 11.48 -11.26 18.13
N LEU A 215 10.37 -11.60 18.81
CA LEU A 215 10.18 -12.95 19.35
C LEU A 215 10.21 -14.04 18.28
N VAL A 216 9.66 -13.78 17.09
CA VAL A 216 9.68 -14.76 15.99
C VAL A 216 11.06 -14.83 15.32
N PHE A 217 11.82 -13.74 15.29
CA PHE A 217 13.23 -13.75 14.90
C PHE A 217 14.06 -14.64 15.84
N ASP A 218 13.84 -14.56 17.16
CA ASP A 218 14.49 -15.41 18.15
C ASP A 218 14.13 -16.89 17.91
N MET A 219 12.84 -17.21 17.75
CA MET A 219 12.39 -18.57 17.39
C MET A 219 13.02 -19.07 16.09
N GLY A 220 13.12 -18.20 15.09
CA GLY A 220 13.77 -18.50 13.82
C GLY A 220 15.24 -18.88 14.01
N THR A 221 15.96 -18.09 14.81
CA THR A 221 17.37 -18.29 15.12
C THR A 221 17.60 -19.61 15.86
N GLU A 222 16.77 -19.93 16.86
CA GLU A 222 16.80 -21.21 17.57
C GLU A 222 16.63 -22.42 16.64
N LEU A 223 15.77 -22.28 15.62
CA LEU A 223 15.52 -23.29 14.59
C LEU A 223 16.53 -23.26 13.44
N GLY A 224 17.56 -22.40 13.52
CA GLY A 224 18.65 -22.30 12.55
C GLY A 224 18.31 -21.52 11.28
N HIS A 225 17.29 -20.65 11.28
CA HIS A 225 17.01 -19.72 10.19
C HIS A 225 17.90 -18.48 10.30
N HIS A 226 18.42 -18.00 9.16
CA HIS A 226 19.20 -16.76 9.08
C HIS A 226 18.30 -15.60 8.66
N MET A 227 17.50 -15.11 9.61
CA MET A 227 16.60 -13.99 9.37
C MET A 227 17.34 -12.66 9.39
N HIS A 228 17.11 -11.84 8.38
CA HIS A 228 17.81 -10.56 8.15
C HIS A 228 16.91 -9.50 7.49
N LEU A 229 15.59 -9.74 7.39
CA LEU A 229 14.68 -8.83 6.72
C LEU A 229 13.37 -8.65 7.50
N LEU A 230 13.04 -7.42 7.84
CA LEU A 230 11.77 -7.05 8.48
C LEU A 230 10.95 -6.16 7.54
N ASP A 231 9.73 -6.58 7.23
CA ASP A 231 8.72 -5.75 6.57
C ASP A 231 7.71 -5.22 7.58
N ILE A 232 7.76 -3.92 7.85
CA ILE A 232 6.87 -3.24 8.80
C ILE A 232 5.49 -2.91 8.22
N GLY A 233 5.23 -3.33 6.97
CA GLY A 233 3.94 -3.16 6.34
C GLY A 233 3.66 -1.73 5.89
N GLY A 234 2.38 -1.42 5.70
CA GLY A 234 1.91 -0.12 5.22
C GLY A 234 1.06 0.61 6.26
N GLY A 235 0.16 1.49 5.79
CA GLY A 235 -0.72 2.25 6.67
C GLY A 235 -0.31 3.71 6.89
N PHE A 236 0.74 4.16 6.21
CA PHE A 236 1.19 5.55 6.25
C PHE A 236 0.11 6.49 5.68
N PRO A 237 -0.18 7.63 6.31
CA PRO A 237 -1.22 8.56 5.86
C PRO A 237 -0.86 9.17 4.51
N GLY A 238 -1.85 9.33 3.62
CA GLY A 238 -1.65 9.90 2.27
C GLY A 238 -1.77 11.43 2.21
N THR A 239 -2.32 12.02 3.27
CA THR A 239 -2.79 13.39 3.39
C THR A 239 -2.62 13.85 4.84
N GLU A 240 -2.55 15.17 5.06
CA GLU A 240 -2.34 15.78 6.38
C GLU A 240 -3.60 15.86 7.25
N ASP A 241 -4.78 15.54 6.70
CA ASP A 241 -6.07 15.54 7.40
C ASP A 241 -6.30 14.31 8.29
N THR A 242 -5.26 13.51 8.50
CA THR A 242 -5.32 12.31 9.34
C THR A 242 -4.98 12.63 10.80
N ARG A 243 -5.34 11.72 11.72
CA ARG A 243 -5.14 11.93 13.17
C ARG A 243 -3.68 12.08 13.60
N ALA A 244 -2.74 11.55 12.81
CA ALA A 244 -1.32 11.57 13.12
C ALA A 244 -0.52 11.83 11.84
N SER A 245 0.43 12.76 11.92
CA SER A 245 1.39 13.06 10.85
C SER A 245 2.34 11.89 10.59
N LEU A 246 3.02 11.93 9.44
CA LEU A 246 4.08 10.97 9.14
C LEU A 246 5.19 11.01 10.22
N GLU A 247 5.57 12.21 10.66
CA GLU A 247 6.66 12.42 11.61
C GLU A 247 6.36 11.79 12.98
N GLU A 248 5.14 11.93 13.48
CA GLU A 248 4.71 11.32 14.75
C GLU A 248 4.74 9.79 14.66
N ILE A 249 4.21 9.25 13.56
CA ILE A 249 4.24 7.81 13.28
C ILE A 249 5.69 7.33 13.16
N ALA A 250 6.53 8.07 12.43
CA ALA A 250 7.93 7.72 12.20
C ALA A 250 8.74 7.76 13.50
N ALA A 251 8.49 8.71 14.41
CA ALA A 251 9.13 8.76 15.71
C ALA A 251 8.84 7.49 16.54
N GLY A 252 7.59 7.04 16.53
CA GLY A 252 7.19 5.78 17.17
C GLY A 252 7.86 4.54 16.53
N ILE A 253 7.89 4.49 15.20
CA ILE A 253 8.57 3.43 14.44
C ILE A 253 10.06 3.40 14.75
N ASN A 254 10.75 4.54 14.67
CA ASN A 254 12.20 4.63 14.91
C ASN A 254 12.54 4.19 16.34
N SER A 255 11.77 4.66 17.34
CA SER A 255 11.96 4.25 18.74
C SER A 255 11.79 2.74 18.93
N ALA A 256 10.81 2.13 18.28
CA ALA A 256 10.59 0.69 18.34
C ALA A 256 11.67 -0.09 17.57
N LEU A 257 12.14 0.42 16.42
CA LEU A 257 13.26 -0.18 15.68
C LEU A 257 14.55 -0.15 16.52
N ASP A 258 14.84 0.95 17.20
CA ASP A 258 16.04 1.06 18.03
C ASP A 258 16.00 0.09 19.22
N LEU A 259 14.81 -0.17 19.76
CA LEU A 259 14.61 -1.11 20.87
C LEU A 259 14.69 -2.58 20.44
N TYR A 260 14.00 -2.96 19.36
CA TYR A 260 13.81 -4.37 18.99
C TYR A 260 14.73 -4.85 17.86
N PHE A 261 15.19 -3.95 17.01
CA PHE A 261 16.03 -4.25 15.84
C PHE A 261 17.12 -3.17 15.70
N PRO A 262 18.03 -3.01 16.67
CA PRO A 262 19.00 -1.90 16.68
C PRO A 262 19.91 -1.88 15.45
N GLU A 263 20.47 -0.71 15.14
CA GLU A 263 21.50 -0.61 14.09
C GLU A 263 22.67 -1.57 14.39
N GLY A 264 23.19 -2.23 13.35
CA GLY A 264 24.23 -3.25 13.50
C GLY A 264 23.72 -4.67 13.80
N SER A 265 22.41 -4.87 14.04
CA SER A 265 21.81 -6.21 14.18
C SER A 265 21.84 -7.06 12.91
N GLY A 266 22.18 -6.46 11.76
CA GLY A 266 22.19 -7.14 10.47
C GLY A 266 20.81 -7.29 9.82
N VAL A 267 19.77 -6.64 10.36
CA VAL A 267 18.40 -6.69 9.83
C VAL A 267 18.13 -5.49 8.93
N ASP A 268 17.84 -5.76 7.64
CA ASP A 268 17.30 -4.79 6.70
C ASP A 268 15.81 -4.53 7.02
N ILE A 269 15.41 -3.26 7.01
CA ILE A 269 14.01 -2.86 7.26
C ILE A 269 13.38 -2.35 5.96
N VAL A 270 12.20 -2.86 5.63
CA VAL A 270 11.39 -2.39 4.50
C VAL A 270 9.99 -2.02 4.98
N ALA A 271 9.34 -1.15 4.22
CA ALA A 271 7.94 -0.79 4.43
C ALA A 271 7.18 -0.77 3.11
N ARG A 272 5.85 -0.77 3.19
CA ARG A 272 4.92 -0.77 2.06
C ARG A 272 4.00 0.46 2.03
N PRO A 273 4.54 1.69 1.89
CA PRO A 273 3.76 2.91 1.81
C PRO A 273 2.99 3.01 0.48
N GLY A 274 1.73 2.58 0.46
CA GLY A 274 0.86 2.70 -0.72
C GLY A 274 0.22 4.08 -0.85
N ARG A 275 -0.88 4.27 -0.11
CA ARG A 275 -1.67 5.53 -0.10
C ARG A 275 -0.80 6.76 0.20
N TYR A 276 0.21 6.58 1.05
CA TYR A 276 1.20 7.61 1.35
C TYR A 276 1.68 8.30 0.08
N TYR A 277 2.21 7.55 -0.89
CA TYR A 277 2.77 8.14 -2.10
C TYR A 277 1.74 8.84 -2.99
N VAL A 278 0.54 8.29 -3.13
CA VAL A 278 -0.31 8.61 -4.28
C VAL A 278 -1.61 9.35 -3.94
N THR A 279 -2.05 9.41 -2.68
CA THR A 279 -3.38 9.96 -2.36
C THR A 279 -3.52 11.44 -2.76
N SER A 280 -2.64 12.34 -2.30
CA SER A 280 -2.74 13.77 -2.67
C SER A 280 -2.15 14.09 -4.04
N ALA A 281 -1.52 13.12 -4.72
CA ALA A 281 -0.92 13.34 -6.02
C ALA A 281 -1.96 13.37 -7.15
N PHE A 282 -3.17 12.84 -6.93
CA PHE A 282 -4.20 12.71 -7.97
C PHE A 282 -5.42 13.57 -7.63
N THR A 283 -5.80 14.45 -8.56
CA THR A 283 -7.05 15.22 -8.51
C THR A 283 -7.97 14.74 -9.62
N LEU A 284 -9.22 14.38 -9.30
CA LEU A 284 -10.25 13.98 -10.25
C LEU A 284 -11.16 15.18 -10.55
N ALA A 285 -11.26 15.54 -11.84
CA ALA A 285 -12.28 16.46 -12.33
C ALA A 285 -13.44 15.68 -12.96
N VAL A 286 -14.67 16.07 -12.61
CA VAL A 286 -15.91 15.51 -13.14
C VAL A 286 -16.85 16.63 -13.56
N SER A 287 -17.61 16.42 -14.63
CA SER A 287 -18.67 17.34 -15.04
C SER A 287 -20.02 16.90 -14.46
N VAL A 288 -20.84 17.88 -14.07
CA VAL A 288 -22.24 17.64 -13.69
C VAL A 288 -23.04 17.35 -14.97
N THR A 289 -23.52 16.12 -15.12
CA THR A 289 -24.22 15.68 -16.34
C THR A 289 -25.74 15.87 -16.27
N ALA A 290 -26.28 16.02 -15.06
CA ALA A 290 -27.70 16.23 -14.83
C ALA A 290 -27.91 17.00 -13.53
N LEU A 291 -28.96 17.83 -13.50
CA LEU A 291 -29.45 18.52 -12.32
C LEU A 291 -30.96 18.29 -12.26
N GLU A 292 -31.45 17.84 -11.10
CA GLU A 292 -32.88 17.73 -10.82
C GLU A 292 -33.26 18.79 -9.79
N GLU A 293 -34.27 19.60 -10.11
CA GLU A 293 -34.83 20.58 -9.18
C GLU A 293 -36.04 19.95 -8.48
N ILE A 294 -36.00 19.90 -7.15
CA ILE A 294 -37.14 19.45 -6.35
C ILE A 294 -37.98 20.69 -6.01
N PRO A 295 -39.23 20.80 -6.49
CA PRO A 295 -40.11 21.89 -6.12
C PRO A 295 -40.35 21.87 -4.61
N MET A 296 -40.24 23.03 -3.93
CA MET A 296 -40.73 23.13 -2.56
C MET A 296 -42.24 22.90 -2.57
N GLU A 297 -42.72 21.91 -1.83
CA GLU A 297 -44.15 21.75 -1.57
C GLU A 297 -44.69 23.09 -1.07
N GLN A 298 -45.65 23.66 -1.79
CA GLN A 298 -46.38 24.83 -1.27
C GLN A 298 -47.02 24.39 0.06
N PRO A 299 -46.85 25.14 1.16
CA PRO A 299 -47.65 24.90 2.35
C PRO A 299 -49.11 24.95 1.89
N GLY A 300 -49.82 23.85 2.08
CA GLY A 300 -51.22 23.74 1.69
C GLY A 300 -51.94 24.99 2.13
N SER A 301 -52.54 25.69 1.17
CA SER A 301 -53.43 26.82 1.42
C SER A 301 -54.43 26.37 2.49
N ASP A 302 -54.30 26.93 3.69
CA ASP A 302 -55.40 27.10 4.63
C ASP A 302 -56.49 27.89 3.90
N GLY A 303 -57.31 27.18 3.13
CA GLY A 303 -58.55 27.68 2.55
C GLY A 303 -59.67 27.50 3.54
N GLY A 304 -59.58 28.17 4.69
CA GLY A 304 -60.74 28.41 5.53
C GLY A 304 -61.67 29.43 4.86
N CYS A 305 -62.88 29.00 4.50
CA CYS A 305 -64.03 29.90 4.46
C CYS A 305 -65.32 29.13 4.81
N ASP A 306 -65.54 29.07 6.12
CA ASP A 306 -66.77 29.24 6.88
C ASP A 306 -68.18 29.19 6.23
N THR A 307 -69.05 28.53 7.01
CA THR A 307 -70.47 28.78 7.30
C THR A 307 -71.59 28.14 6.47
N SER A 308 -72.24 27.18 7.14
CA SER A 308 -73.69 27.13 7.43
C SER A 308 -74.68 26.94 6.28
N THR A 309 -75.30 25.76 6.22
CA THR A 309 -76.78 25.67 6.06
C THR A 309 -77.34 24.38 6.65
N CYS A 310 -78.54 24.52 7.22
CA CYS A 310 -79.22 23.65 8.16
C CYS A 310 -80.03 22.48 7.55
N HIS A 311 -80.35 21.51 8.43
CA HIS A 311 -81.51 20.57 8.46
C HIS A 311 -81.65 19.57 7.28
N LEU A 312 -81.87 18.26 7.48
CA LEU A 312 -82.64 17.50 8.48
C LEU A 312 -81.89 16.25 8.95
#